data_AF-A0A239AAU3-F1
#
_entry.id   AF-A0A239AAU3-F1
#
_cell.length_a   1.000
_cell.length_b   1.000
_cell.length_c   1.000
_cell.angle_alpha   90.00
_cell.angle_beta   90.00
_cell.angle_gamma   90.00
#
_symmetry.space_group_name_H-M   'P 1'
#
loop_
_entity.id
_entity.type
_entity.pdbx_description
1 polymer ?
#
loop_
_entity_poly.entity_id
_entity_poly.type
_entity_poly.pdbx_seq_one_letter_code
_entity_poly.pdbx_strand_id
1 'polypeptide(L)'
;MTSKAFILIYFFSQVFLASSQESYKVLYMNGDVYANNTLISIGDKIKDSDSLNFIEEKGLIKVCYSKCKKLRIFSNYFFKKNHIKTISDYTKYYKSLTTRGDKDFIKNVDLKVISEHQIAIIDTLKLNSKEFNLTSDRTNFYYVSYTFKKKEINKKLDYFKNHLIFTNSIYSVENEGKIIPDNNTISLFHYNANKRESTPIVTNLNIHFFDRTVLLKKIKNCCMDTKSNLSLKNKMILLKEYLKTEYSEMKFSENDINKLLNDL
;
A
#
# COMPACT_ATOMS: atom_id res chain seq x y z
N MET A 1 33.62 57.05 17.76
CA MET A 1 34.24 55.76 17.36
C MET A 1 33.26 54.58 17.57
N THR A 2 32.09 54.55 16.91
CA THR A 2 31.05 53.51 17.20
C THR A 2 30.31 52.96 15.98
N SER A 3 30.69 53.33 14.75
CA SER A 3 29.94 52.92 13.53
C SER A 3 30.44 51.60 12.91
N LYS A 4 31.69 51.17 13.17
CA LYS A 4 32.27 49.99 12.51
C LYS A 4 31.81 48.64 13.09
N ALA A 5 31.30 48.61 14.31
CA ALA A 5 30.87 47.36 14.97
C ALA A 5 29.47 46.88 14.50
N PHE A 6 28.59 47.79 14.09
CA PHE A 6 27.22 47.43 13.66
C PHE A 6 27.17 46.77 12.28
N ILE A 7 28.12 47.09 11.39
CA ILE A 7 28.18 46.53 10.03
C ILE A 7 28.59 45.04 10.06
N LEU A 8 29.39 44.63 11.06
CA LEU A 8 29.84 43.24 11.17
C LEU A 8 28.73 42.28 11.62
N ILE A 9 27.78 42.76 12.45
CA ILE A 9 26.64 41.96 12.95
C ILE A 9 25.61 41.74 11.84
N TYR A 10 25.42 42.71 10.94
CA TYR A 10 24.50 42.58 9.80
C TYR A 10 25.00 41.60 8.73
N PHE A 11 26.32 41.46 8.58
CA PHE A 11 26.90 40.47 7.65
C PHE A 11 26.83 39.04 8.21
N PHE A 12 26.86 38.86 9.54
CA PHE A 12 26.77 37.53 10.17
C PHE A 12 25.35 36.95 10.21
N SER A 13 24.30 37.77 10.16
CA SER A 13 22.91 37.28 10.11
C SER A 13 22.47 36.81 8.72
N GLN A 14 23.16 37.22 7.65
CA GLN A 14 22.86 36.83 6.28
C GLN A 14 23.40 35.43 5.91
N VAL A 15 24.38 34.89 6.66
CA VAL A 15 25.03 33.60 6.35
C VAL A 15 24.19 32.39 6.78
N PHE A 16 23.17 32.58 7.63
CA PHE A 16 22.34 31.48 8.14
C PHE A 16 21.14 31.08 7.27
N LEU A 17 20.90 31.76 6.13
CA LEU A 17 19.78 31.42 5.23
C LEU A 17 20.16 30.51 4.05
N ALA A 18 21.39 29.99 4.00
CA ALA A 18 21.71 28.84 3.18
C ALA A 18 21.09 27.57 3.79
N SER A 19 19.75 27.54 3.88
CA SER A 19 19.00 26.33 4.16
C SER A 19 19.42 25.31 3.11
N SER A 20 20.06 24.23 3.53
CA SER A 20 20.43 23.10 2.68
C SER A 20 19.17 22.53 2.05
N GLN A 21 18.76 23.06 0.89
CA GLN A 21 17.63 22.56 0.12
C GLN A 21 18.00 21.16 -0.36
N GLU A 22 17.24 20.17 0.09
CA GLU A 22 17.43 18.79 -0.32
C GLU A 22 17.07 18.67 -1.81
N SER A 23 18.01 18.16 -2.60
CA SER A 23 17.81 17.90 -4.02
C SER A 23 17.56 16.41 -4.25
N TYR A 24 16.65 16.14 -5.17
CA TYR A 24 16.20 14.81 -5.54
C TYR A 24 16.62 14.58 -7.00
N LYS A 25 17.42 13.53 -7.25
CA LYS A 25 17.76 13.13 -8.62
C LYS A 25 16.72 12.13 -9.12
N VAL A 26 16.13 12.39 -10.28
CA VAL A 26 15.16 11.50 -10.92
C VAL A 26 15.88 10.25 -11.43
N LEU A 27 15.41 9.08 -11.01
CA LEU A 27 15.95 7.78 -11.41
C LEU A 27 15.04 7.04 -12.41
N TYR A 28 13.74 7.28 -12.31
CA TYR A 28 12.73 6.66 -13.16
C TYR A 28 11.47 7.51 -13.14
N MET A 29 10.76 7.53 -14.26
CA MET A 29 9.43 8.14 -14.36
C MET A 29 8.51 7.22 -15.16
N ASN A 30 7.25 7.13 -14.73
CA ASN A 30 6.16 6.59 -15.52
C ASN A 30 5.27 7.77 -15.92
N GLY A 31 5.25 8.09 -17.21
CA GLY A 31 4.52 9.23 -17.75
C GLY A 31 5.27 10.56 -17.68
N ASP A 32 4.66 11.59 -18.26
CA ASP A 32 5.20 12.95 -18.33
C ASP A 32 4.94 13.70 -17.02
N VAL A 33 6.02 14.29 -16.49
CA VAL A 33 6.00 15.00 -15.21
C VAL A 33 6.65 16.36 -15.39
N TYR A 34 6.02 17.38 -14.83
CA TYR A 34 6.48 18.76 -14.85
C TYR A 34 6.85 19.20 -13.43
N ALA A 35 8.05 19.75 -13.27
CA ALA A 35 8.46 20.46 -12.06
C ALA A 35 8.35 21.97 -12.31
N ASN A 36 7.48 22.66 -11.57
CA ASN A 36 7.19 24.10 -11.77
C ASN A 36 6.96 24.46 -13.25
N ASN A 37 6.09 23.70 -13.94
CA ASN A 37 5.75 23.83 -15.37
C ASN A 37 6.89 23.53 -16.36
N THR A 38 8.02 22.98 -15.91
CA THR A 38 9.09 22.50 -16.79
C THR A 38 9.05 20.98 -16.87
N LEU A 39 9.00 20.41 -18.08
CA LEU A 39 9.06 18.97 -18.27
C LEU A 39 10.41 18.45 -17.75
N ILE A 40 10.36 17.47 -16.86
CA ILE A 40 11.56 16.84 -16.29
C ILE A 40 11.83 15.48 -16.95
N SER A 41 13.09 15.09 -16.98
CA SER A 41 13.58 13.84 -17.55
C SER A 41 14.35 13.02 -16.51
N ILE A 42 14.58 11.74 -16.83
CA ILE A 42 15.45 10.88 -16.01
C ILE A 42 16.86 11.48 -15.96
N GLY A 43 17.41 11.58 -14.75
CA GLY A 43 18.72 12.20 -14.50
C GLY A 43 18.64 13.63 -13.97
N ASP A 44 17.51 14.32 -14.17
CA ASP A 44 17.31 15.69 -13.71
C ASP A 44 17.28 15.78 -12.18
N LYS A 45 17.54 17.00 -11.68
CA LYS A 45 17.47 17.31 -10.26
C LYS A 45 16.30 18.24 -9.99
N ILE A 46 15.42 17.82 -9.10
CA ILE A 46 14.31 18.61 -8.57
C ILE A 46 14.56 18.95 -7.10
N LYS A 47 13.97 20.03 -6.61
CA LYS A 47 14.16 20.56 -5.25
C LYS A 47 12.93 20.31 -4.40
N ASP A 48 13.11 20.28 -3.08
CA ASP A 48 12.00 20.10 -2.13
C ASP A 48 10.88 21.15 -2.27
N SER A 49 11.22 22.37 -2.72
CA SER A 49 10.25 23.43 -2.98
C SER A 49 9.45 23.26 -4.27
N ASP A 50 9.84 22.35 -5.15
CA ASP A 50 9.22 22.23 -6.47
C ASP A 50 7.80 21.64 -6.36
N SER A 51 6.91 22.16 -7.18
CA SER A 51 5.59 21.59 -7.44
C SER A 51 5.69 20.54 -8.54
N LEU A 52 5.10 19.37 -8.31
CA LEU A 52 5.05 18.30 -9.30
C LEU A 52 3.66 18.21 -9.90
N ASN A 53 3.60 18.27 -11.22
CA ASN A 53 2.38 18.03 -11.98
C ASN A 53 2.58 16.82 -12.89
N PHE A 54 1.74 15.81 -12.73
CA PHE A 54 1.78 14.57 -13.50
C PHE A 54 0.62 14.57 -14.49
N ILE A 55 0.93 14.35 -15.77
CA ILE A 55 -0.08 14.31 -16.83
C ILE A 55 -0.96 13.07 -16.67
N GLU A 56 -0.35 11.91 -16.44
CA GLU A 56 -1.03 10.64 -16.32
C GLU A 56 -1.57 10.43 -14.91
N GLU A 57 -2.79 9.89 -14.82
CA GLU A 57 -3.42 9.55 -13.54
C GLU A 57 -2.55 8.63 -12.66
N LYS A 58 -1.85 7.67 -13.30
CA LYS A 58 -0.94 6.72 -12.66
C LYS A 58 0.53 7.15 -12.78
N GLY A 59 0.75 8.44 -12.98
CA GLY A 59 2.09 9.02 -13.06
C GLY A 59 2.84 8.83 -11.75
N LEU A 60 4.11 8.41 -11.84
CA LEU A 60 4.99 8.26 -10.68
C LEU A 60 6.43 8.57 -11.05
N ILE A 61 7.18 9.10 -10.09
CA ILE A 61 8.62 9.27 -10.20
C ILE A 61 9.33 8.62 -9.03
N LYS A 62 10.44 7.94 -9.33
CA LYS A 62 11.38 7.43 -8.34
C LYS A 62 12.57 8.34 -8.30
N VAL A 63 12.94 8.79 -7.11
CA VAL A 63 14.05 9.71 -6.90
C VAL A 63 15.05 9.17 -5.89
N CYS A 64 16.29 9.60 -6.02
CA CYS A 64 17.31 9.45 -4.99
C CYS A 64 17.54 10.80 -4.30
N TYR A 65 17.92 10.78 -3.03
CA TYR A 65 18.30 11.99 -2.29
C TYR A 65 19.37 11.71 -1.23
N SER A 66 19.84 12.76 -0.55
CA SER A 66 20.98 12.69 0.38
C SER A 66 22.21 11.99 -0.26
N LYS A 67 22.68 12.50 -1.41
CA LYS A 67 23.74 11.89 -2.25
C LYS A 67 23.39 10.47 -2.73
N CYS A 68 22.14 10.26 -3.15
CA CYS A 68 21.59 8.96 -3.56
C CYS A 68 21.66 7.83 -2.51
N LYS A 69 21.84 8.15 -1.22
CA LYS A 69 21.82 7.14 -0.15
C LYS A 69 20.39 6.71 0.23
N LYS A 70 19.40 7.52 -0.11
CA LYS A 70 17.99 7.28 0.18
C LYS A 70 17.17 7.33 -1.11
N LEU A 71 16.09 6.57 -1.14
CA LEU A 71 15.18 6.46 -2.26
C LEU A 71 13.76 6.85 -1.84
N ARG A 72 12.99 7.38 -2.77
CA ARG A 72 11.58 7.74 -2.55
C ARG A 72 10.79 7.61 -3.85
N ILE A 73 9.50 7.35 -3.71
CA ILE A 73 8.52 7.39 -4.81
C ILE A 73 7.57 8.56 -4.54
N PHE A 74 7.30 9.33 -5.59
CA PHE A 74 6.23 10.33 -5.62
C PHE A 74 5.21 9.88 -6.66
N SER A 75 3.91 9.88 -6.33
CA SER A 75 2.86 9.55 -7.30
C SER A 75 1.82 10.66 -7.43
N ASN A 76 1.23 10.77 -8.62
CA ASN A 76 0.11 11.65 -8.88
C ASN A 76 -1.06 11.40 -7.94
N TYR A 77 -1.40 10.12 -7.73
CA TYR A 77 -2.50 9.72 -6.87
C TYR A 77 -2.36 10.29 -5.46
N PHE A 78 -1.18 10.18 -4.84
CA PHE A 78 -0.97 10.69 -3.49
C PHE A 78 -0.96 12.23 -3.45
N PHE A 79 -0.42 12.89 -4.47
CA PHE A 79 -0.47 14.35 -4.62
C PHE A 79 -1.93 14.86 -4.69
N LYS A 80 -2.74 14.26 -5.57
CA LYS A 80 -4.14 14.62 -5.77
C LYS A 80 -5.01 14.33 -4.55
N LYS A 81 -4.92 13.11 -4.00
CA LYS A 81 -5.75 12.66 -2.87
C LYS A 81 -5.57 13.53 -1.63
N ASN A 82 -4.35 14.00 -1.37
CA ASN A 82 -4.02 14.76 -0.16
C ASN A 82 -3.85 16.27 -0.42
N HIS A 83 -4.20 16.75 -1.62
CA HIS A 83 -4.06 18.16 -2.02
C HIS A 83 -2.65 18.73 -1.79
N ILE A 84 -1.63 17.91 -2.05
CA ILE A 84 -0.23 18.28 -1.85
C ILE A 84 0.22 19.18 -3.00
N LYS A 85 0.92 20.28 -2.67
CA LYS A 85 1.40 21.26 -3.67
C LYS A 85 2.86 21.10 -4.01
N THR A 86 3.70 20.81 -3.02
CA THR A 86 5.16 20.72 -3.19
C THR A 86 5.72 19.38 -2.74
N ILE A 87 6.93 19.06 -3.17
CA ILE A 87 7.66 17.89 -2.68
C ILE A 87 7.84 17.96 -1.15
N SER A 88 8.12 19.14 -0.59
CA SER A 88 8.28 19.32 0.85
C SER A 88 7.02 18.95 1.62
N ASP A 89 5.86 19.39 1.14
CA ASP A 89 4.56 19.05 1.72
C ASP A 89 4.31 17.54 1.65
N TYR A 90 4.62 16.92 0.51
CA TYR A 90 4.57 15.46 0.37
C TYR A 90 5.42 14.79 1.44
N THR A 91 6.68 15.21 1.59
CA THR A 91 7.61 14.57 2.51
C THR A 91 7.20 14.75 3.97
N LYS A 92 6.65 15.91 4.34
CA LYS A 92 6.16 16.20 5.69
C LYS A 92 4.93 15.38 6.02
N TYR A 93 3.95 15.35 5.11
CA TYR A 93 2.75 14.54 5.26
C TYR A 93 3.11 13.05 5.34
N TYR A 94 3.97 12.58 4.45
CA TYR A 94 4.41 11.20 4.46
C TYR A 94 5.14 10.83 5.77
N LYS A 95 6.04 11.70 6.25
CA LYS A 95 6.72 11.50 7.54
C LYS A 95 5.74 11.44 8.71
N SER A 96 4.70 12.27 8.72
CA SER A 96 3.66 12.24 9.76
C SER A 96 2.82 10.96 9.74
N LEU A 97 2.67 10.33 8.57
CA LEU A 97 2.10 8.98 8.48
C LEU A 97 3.05 7.93 9.04
N THR A 98 4.36 8.02 8.76
CA THR A 98 5.35 7.03 9.25
C THR A 98 5.56 7.09 10.76
N THR A 99 5.45 8.26 11.40
CA THR A 99 5.54 8.40 12.86
C THR A 99 4.33 7.83 13.60
N ARG A 100 3.22 7.58 12.89
CA ARG A 100 2.07 6.83 13.43
C ARG A 100 2.28 5.31 13.43
N GLY A 101 3.50 4.85 13.11
CA GLY A 101 3.92 3.46 13.04
C GLY A 101 3.74 2.90 11.64
N ASP A 102 4.48 1.83 11.33
CA ASP A 102 4.42 1.01 10.11
C ASP A 102 3.05 0.29 9.95
N LYS A 103 1.94 0.91 10.40
CA LYS A 103 0.57 0.38 10.52
C LYS A 103 -0.08 0.05 9.18
N ASP A 104 0.57 0.34 8.06
CA ASP A 104 0.11 -0.09 6.72
C ASP A 104 0.46 -1.55 6.45
N PHE A 105 1.42 -2.08 7.22
CA PHE A 105 1.89 -3.45 7.13
C PHE A 105 1.61 -4.18 8.44
N ILE A 106 0.81 -5.22 8.34
CA ILE A 106 0.32 -5.94 9.50
C ILE A 106 1.14 -7.21 9.66
N LYS A 107 1.67 -7.43 10.87
CA LYS A 107 2.37 -8.67 11.22
C LYS A 107 1.44 -9.88 11.22
N ASN A 108 0.33 -9.74 11.95
CA ASN A 108 -0.68 -10.79 12.11
C ASN A 108 -2.04 -10.23 11.73
N VAL A 109 -2.69 -10.88 10.77
CA VAL A 109 -4.04 -10.53 10.34
C VAL A 109 -5.02 -11.36 11.18
N ASP A 110 -5.69 -10.70 12.13
CA ASP A 110 -6.71 -11.28 13.02
C ASP A 110 -8.11 -10.74 12.70
N LEU A 111 -9.14 -11.22 13.42
CA LEU A 111 -10.53 -10.84 13.15
C LEU A 111 -10.76 -9.33 13.30
N LYS A 112 -10.15 -8.74 14.34
CA LYS A 112 -10.28 -7.31 14.63
C LYS A 112 -9.71 -6.50 13.48
N VAL A 113 -8.49 -6.83 13.05
CA VAL A 113 -7.80 -6.15 11.97
C VAL A 113 -8.60 -6.22 10.66
N ILE A 114 -9.13 -7.39 10.29
CA ILE A 114 -9.90 -7.55 9.04
C ILE A 114 -11.28 -6.89 9.08
N SER A 115 -11.81 -6.60 10.28
CA SER A 115 -13.07 -5.87 10.46
C SER A 115 -12.89 -4.34 10.42
N GLU A 116 -11.70 -3.85 10.73
CA GLU A 116 -11.39 -2.41 10.81
C GLU A 116 -10.74 -1.85 9.54
N HIS A 117 -10.14 -2.69 8.71
CA HIS A 117 -9.31 -2.27 7.59
C HIS A 117 -9.65 -3.03 6.30
N GLN A 118 -9.34 -2.41 5.16
CA GLN A 118 -9.32 -3.11 3.87
C GLN A 118 -8.05 -3.95 3.79
N ILE A 119 -8.17 -5.25 3.55
CA ILE A 119 -7.05 -6.17 3.55
C ILE A 119 -6.75 -6.64 2.13
N ALA A 120 -5.52 -6.41 1.69
CA ALA A 120 -5.01 -6.98 0.45
C ALA A 120 -4.48 -8.41 0.70
N ILE A 121 -4.93 -9.36 -0.12
CA ILE A 121 -4.55 -10.77 -0.05
C ILE A 121 -3.94 -11.16 -1.40
N ILE A 122 -2.71 -11.64 -1.42
CA ILE A 122 -2.03 -12.01 -2.69
C ILE A 122 -2.29 -13.47 -3.04
N ASP A 123 -2.00 -14.38 -2.11
CA ASP A 123 -2.23 -15.82 -2.34
C ASP A 123 -3.36 -16.34 -1.46
N THR A 124 -3.17 -16.19 -0.15
CA THR A 124 -3.99 -16.85 0.85
C THR A 124 -3.87 -16.09 2.16
N LEU A 125 -5.00 -15.82 2.79
CA LEU A 125 -5.07 -15.36 4.16
C LEU A 125 -5.48 -16.53 5.05
N LYS A 126 -4.71 -16.76 6.12
CA LYS A 126 -5.01 -17.76 7.15
C LYS A 126 -5.45 -17.03 8.41
N LEU A 127 -6.74 -17.09 8.71
CA LEU A 127 -7.31 -16.46 9.89
C LEU A 127 -7.44 -17.51 11.00
N ASN A 128 -6.84 -17.25 12.16
CA ASN A 128 -6.90 -18.17 13.29
C ASN A 128 -8.34 -18.25 13.82
N SER A 129 -8.90 -19.46 13.82
CA SER A 129 -10.28 -19.69 14.23
C SER A 129 -10.45 -19.93 15.74
N LYS A 130 -9.34 -20.07 16.49
CA LYS A 130 -9.40 -20.34 17.93
C LYS A 130 -10.15 -19.23 18.68
N GLU A 131 -10.13 -18.02 18.15
CA GLU A 131 -10.84 -16.86 18.73
C GLU A 131 -12.36 -17.01 18.68
N PHE A 132 -12.89 -17.85 17.79
CA PHE A 132 -14.34 -18.02 17.62
C PHE A 132 -14.95 -19.08 18.53
N ASN A 133 -14.13 -19.90 19.22
CA ASN A 133 -14.58 -21.05 20.03
C ASN A 133 -15.53 -22.03 19.31
N LEU A 134 -15.51 -22.06 17.97
CA LEU A 134 -16.41 -22.86 17.13
C LEU A 134 -15.61 -23.87 16.29
N THR A 135 -16.06 -25.13 16.28
CA THR A 135 -15.42 -26.21 15.52
C THR A 135 -15.85 -26.20 14.05
N SER A 136 -15.02 -26.78 13.18
CA SER A 136 -15.38 -27.05 11.78
C SER A 136 -15.30 -28.55 11.52
N ASP A 137 -16.41 -29.12 11.04
CA ASP A 137 -16.58 -30.52 10.66
C ASP A 137 -17.59 -30.62 9.49
N ARG A 138 -18.22 -31.80 9.29
CA ARG A 138 -19.23 -32.00 8.23
C ARG A 138 -20.55 -31.28 8.51
N THR A 139 -20.92 -31.16 9.77
CA THR A 139 -22.17 -30.56 10.27
C THR A 139 -22.01 -29.12 10.72
N ASN A 140 -20.79 -28.69 11.05
CA ASN A 140 -20.46 -27.32 11.46
C ASN A 140 -19.42 -26.76 10.51
N PHE A 141 -19.69 -25.66 9.81
CA PHE A 141 -18.69 -25.10 8.92
C PHE A 141 -18.79 -23.59 8.80
N TYR A 142 -17.68 -22.98 8.43
CA TYR A 142 -17.62 -21.56 8.15
C TYR A 142 -17.89 -21.31 6.69
N TYR A 143 -18.58 -20.21 6.40
CA TYR A 143 -18.79 -19.75 5.04
C TYR A 143 -18.76 -18.22 4.98
N VAL A 144 -18.45 -17.70 3.80
CA VAL A 144 -18.57 -16.28 3.48
C VAL A 144 -19.81 -16.05 2.64
N SER A 145 -20.49 -14.95 2.89
CA SER A 145 -21.60 -14.46 2.08
C SER A 145 -21.21 -13.11 1.47
N TYR A 146 -21.59 -12.90 0.21
CA TYR A 146 -21.44 -11.64 -0.50
C TYR A 146 -22.47 -11.52 -1.62
N THR A 147 -22.64 -10.32 -2.17
CA THR A 147 -23.59 -10.06 -3.25
C THR A 147 -22.91 -10.03 -4.61
N PHE A 148 -23.50 -10.71 -5.60
CA PHE A 148 -23.10 -10.64 -7.00
C PHE A 148 -24.34 -10.64 -7.91
N LYS A 149 -24.45 -9.66 -8.81
CA LYS A 149 -25.64 -9.43 -9.65
C LYS A 149 -26.94 -9.42 -8.82
N LYS A 150 -26.91 -8.74 -7.67
CA LYS A 150 -28.02 -8.67 -6.69
C LYS A 150 -28.45 -10.01 -6.08
N LYS A 151 -27.66 -11.07 -6.24
CA LYS A 151 -27.89 -12.38 -5.61
C LYS A 151 -26.88 -12.61 -4.49
N GLU A 152 -27.35 -13.21 -3.40
CA GLU A 152 -26.48 -13.66 -2.33
C GLU A 152 -25.73 -14.92 -2.77
N ILE A 153 -24.41 -14.91 -2.59
CA ILE A 153 -23.51 -16.02 -2.89
C ILE A 153 -22.88 -16.48 -1.59
N ASN A 154 -23.12 -17.74 -1.24
CA ASN A 154 -22.56 -18.38 -0.05
C ASN A 154 -21.44 -19.35 -0.45
N LYS A 155 -20.27 -19.18 0.16
CA LYS A 155 -19.08 -19.97 -0.15
C LYS A 155 -18.49 -20.54 1.13
N LYS A 156 -18.57 -21.87 1.24
CA LYS A 156 -17.91 -22.61 2.33
C LYS A 156 -16.41 -22.32 2.29
N LEU A 157 -15.83 -22.02 3.45
CA LEU A 157 -14.41 -21.81 3.60
C LEU A 157 -13.69 -23.13 3.89
N ASP A 158 -12.46 -23.22 3.38
CA ASP A 158 -11.55 -24.29 3.76
C ASP A 158 -11.05 -24.07 5.20
N TYR A 159 -10.92 -25.18 5.92
CA TYR A 159 -10.49 -25.19 7.32
C TYR A 159 -9.33 -26.16 7.53
N PHE A 160 -8.21 -25.68 8.05
CA PHE A 160 -7.04 -26.51 8.30
C PHE A 160 -6.28 -26.06 9.54
N LYS A 161 -5.98 -27.00 10.46
CA LYS A 161 -5.19 -26.75 11.68
C LYS A 161 -5.64 -25.48 12.43
N ASN A 162 -6.94 -25.33 12.70
CA ASN A 162 -7.53 -24.15 13.35
C ASN A 162 -7.40 -22.83 12.59
N HIS A 163 -7.27 -22.88 11.27
CA HIS A 163 -7.28 -21.69 10.43
C HIS A 163 -8.37 -21.78 9.38
N LEU A 164 -9.10 -20.66 9.23
CA LEU A 164 -9.92 -20.40 8.06
C LEU A 164 -9.02 -19.91 6.94
N ILE A 165 -9.17 -20.54 5.78
CA ILE A 165 -8.36 -20.25 4.60
C ILE A 165 -9.20 -19.44 3.63
N PHE A 166 -8.78 -18.19 3.43
CA PHE A 166 -9.34 -17.30 2.42
C PHE A 166 -8.43 -17.30 1.20
N THR A 167 -8.98 -17.67 0.05
CA THR A 167 -8.31 -17.57 -1.25
C THR A 167 -9.24 -16.94 -2.27
N ASN A 168 -8.71 -16.59 -3.44
CA ASN A 168 -9.50 -16.01 -4.52
C ASN A 168 -10.59 -16.96 -5.05
N SER A 169 -10.56 -18.25 -4.69
CA SER A 169 -11.61 -19.22 -5.05
C SER A 169 -12.98 -18.86 -4.48
N ILE A 170 -13.05 -18.06 -3.41
CA ILE A 170 -14.33 -17.60 -2.87
C ILE A 170 -15.13 -16.79 -3.90
N TYR A 171 -14.45 -16.14 -4.86
CA TYR A 171 -15.09 -15.42 -5.95
C TYR A 171 -15.18 -16.26 -7.23
N SER A 172 -15.28 -17.58 -7.11
CA SER A 172 -15.54 -18.47 -8.25
C SER A 172 -16.94 -19.05 -8.16
N VAL A 173 -17.77 -18.86 -9.18
CA VAL A 173 -19.13 -19.40 -9.28
C VAL A 173 -19.16 -20.43 -10.40
N GLU A 174 -19.86 -21.54 -10.16
CA GLU A 174 -20.00 -22.62 -11.15
C GLU A 174 -20.63 -22.05 -12.44
N ASN A 175 -20.11 -22.45 -13.59
CA ASN A 175 -20.49 -21.97 -14.93
C ASN A 175 -20.23 -20.49 -15.25
N GLU A 176 -19.94 -19.64 -14.27
CA GLU A 176 -19.54 -18.23 -14.48
C GLU A 176 -18.03 -18.01 -14.33
N GLY A 177 -17.31 -18.95 -13.73
CA GLY A 177 -15.88 -18.83 -13.47
C GLY A 177 -15.59 -17.81 -12.37
N LYS A 178 -14.49 -17.06 -12.51
CA LYS A 178 -14.09 -16.02 -11.56
C LYS A 178 -14.93 -14.76 -11.74
N ILE A 179 -15.58 -14.33 -10.67
CA ILE A 179 -16.45 -13.16 -10.63
C ILE A 179 -15.83 -12.04 -9.80
N ILE A 180 -16.37 -10.83 -9.96
CA ILE A 180 -16.07 -9.68 -9.12
C ILE A 180 -17.36 -9.38 -8.36
N PRO A 181 -17.37 -9.39 -7.02
CA PRO A 181 -18.58 -9.13 -6.25
C PRO A 181 -19.08 -7.69 -6.47
N ASP A 182 -20.38 -7.45 -6.26
CA ASP A 182 -21.02 -6.14 -6.46
C ASP A 182 -20.41 -5.07 -5.53
N ASN A 183 -19.92 -5.51 -4.37
CA ASN A 183 -19.10 -4.73 -3.45
C ASN A 183 -18.02 -5.64 -2.83
N ASN A 184 -16.97 -5.06 -2.25
CA ASN A 184 -15.88 -5.83 -1.63
C ASN A 184 -16.18 -6.23 -0.18
N THR A 185 -17.42 -6.05 0.27
CA THR A 185 -17.84 -6.40 1.61
C THR A 185 -18.33 -7.84 1.62
N ILE A 186 -17.68 -8.67 2.44
CA ILE A 186 -18.10 -10.04 2.68
C ILE A 186 -18.47 -10.21 4.16
N SER A 187 -19.40 -11.11 4.44
CA SER A 187 -19.78 -11.48 5.79
C SER A 187 -19.29 -12.90 6.07
N LEU A 188 -18.64 -13.12 7.22
CA LEU A 188 -18.22 -14.42 7.71
C LEU A 188 -19.26 -14.96 8.70
N PHE A 189 -19.70 -16.18 8.45
CA PHE A 189 -20.66 -16.91 9.27
C PHE A 189 -20.13 -18.28 9.69
N HIS A 190 -20.71 -18.80 10.76
CA HIS A 190 -20.62 -20.21 11.14
C HIS A 190 -22.01 -20.84 11.00
N TYR A 191 -22.10 -21.94 10.23
CA TYR A 191 -23.32 -22.69 10.03
C TYR A 191 -23.33 -23.96 10.87
N ASN A 192 -24.44 -24.22 11.55
CA ASN A 192 -24.72 -25.47 12.24
C ASN A 192 -25.85 -26.21 11.50
N ALA A 193 -25.51 -27.29 10.80
CA ALA A 193 -26.46 -28.09 10.00
C ALA A 193 -27.49 -28.83 10.85
N ASN A 194 -27.15 -29.21 12.08
CA ASN A 194 -28.07 -29.91 12.98
C ASN A 194 -29.20 -28.98 13.43
N LYS A 195 -28.88 -27.70 13.69
CA LYS A 195 -29.86 -26.66 14.05
C LYS A 195 -30.45 -25.93 12.85
N ARG A 196 -29.79 -26.04 11.68
CA ARG A 196 -30.06 -25.24 10.47
C ARG A 196 -29.95 -23.74 10.71
N GLU A 197 -28.99 -23.34 11.54
CA GLU A 197 -28.79 -21.96 11.97
C GLU A 197 -27.43 -21.42 11.49
N SER A 198 -27.41 -20.14 11.12
CA SER A 198 -26.19 -19.39 10.82
C SER A 198 -25.92 -18.36 11.90
N THR A 199 -24.75 -18.43 12.51
CA THR A 199 -24.27 -17.45 13.49
C THR A 199 -23.32 -16.47 12.79
N PRO A 200 -23.61 -15.15 12.78
CA PRO A 200 -22.68 -14.17 12.24
C PRO A 200 -21.43 -14.09 13.12
N ILE A 201 -20.26 -14.20 12.48
CA ILE A 201 -18.96 -13.96 13.13
C ILE A 201 -18.56 -12.51 12.92
N VAL A 202 -18.54 -12.06 11.64
CA VAL A 202 -18.33 -10.66 11.25
C VAL A 202 -19.12 -10.37 9.99
N THR A 203 -19.85 -9.27 9.94
CA THR A 203 -20.73 -8.94 8.80
C THR A 203 -20.07 -8.03 7.76
N ASN A 204 -18.99 -7.32 8.12
CA ASN A 204 -18.36 -6.33 7.25
C ASN A 204 -16.85 -6.56 7.16
N LEU A 205 -16.44 -7.57 6.40
CA LEU A 205 -15.04 -7.79 6.05
C LEU A 205 -14.75 -7.15 4.69
N ASN A 206 -13.72 -6.32 4.61
CA ASN A 206 -13.30 -5.73 3.34
C ASN A 206 -12.00 -6.39 2.87
N ILE A 207 -12.11 -7.36 1.96
CA ILE A 207 -10.97 -8.12 1.46
C ILE A 207 -10.82 -8.02 -0.05
N HIS A 208 -9.57 -7.84 -0.49
CA HIS A 208 -9.21 -7.64 -1.88
C HIS A 208 -8.14 -8.64 -2.29
N PHE A 209 -8.47 -9.53 -3.24
CA PHE A 209 -7.48 -10.45 -3.78
C PHE A 209 -6.70 -9.85 -4.95
N PHE A 210 -5.39 -9.94 -4.89
CA PHE A 210 -4.47 -9.53 -5.94
C PHE A 210 -3.90 -10.74 -6.66
N ASP A 211 -3.83 -10.66 -7.99
CA ASP A 211 -3.01 -11.60 -8.74
C ASP A 211 -1.53 -11.27 -8.54
N ARG A 212 -0.77 -12.20 -7.96
CA ARG A 212 0.66 -12.03 -7.66
C ARG A 212 1.48 -11.70 -8.91
N THR A 213 1.22 -12.38 -10.02
CA THR A 213 1.98 -12.20 -11.28
C THR A 213 1.73 -10.81 -11.85
N VAL A 214 0.47 -10.37 -11.88
CA VAL A 214 0.10 -9.03 -12.34
C VAL A 214 0.70 -7.95 -11.43
N LEU A 215 0.62 -8.12 -10.10
CA LEU A 215 1.17 -7.17 -9.14
C LEU A 215 2.70 -7.08 -9.26
N LEU A 216 3.40 -8.21 -9.35
CA LEU A 216 4.84 -8.26 -9.55
C LEU A 216 5.27 -7.57 -10.85
N LYS A 217 4.54 -7.80 -11.96
CA LYS A 217 4.83 -7.14 -13.23
C LYS A 217 4.72 -5.62 -13.09
N LYS A 218 3.70 -5.11 -12.39
CA LYS A 218 3.56 -3.68 -12.10
C LYS A 218 4.71 -3.15 -11.25
N ILE A 219 5.07 -3.85 -10.16
CA ILE A 219 6.17 -3.44 -9.28
C ILE A 219 7.51 -3.42 -10.03
N LYS A 220 7.79 -4.43 -10.85
CA LYS A 220 9.01 -4.51 -11.67
C LYS A 220 9.09 -3.35 -12.64
N ASN A 221 8.02 -3.09 -13.37
CA ASN A 221 7.98 -1.98 -14.32
C ASN A 221 8.15 -0.62 -13.63
N CYS A 222 7.54 -0.42 -12.46
CA CYS A 222 7.48 0.90 -11.82
C CYS A 222 8.65 1.22 -10.88
N CYS A 223 9.25 0.23 -10.23
CA CYS A 223 10.09 0.47 -9.04
C CYS A 223 11.41 -0.29 -9.04
N MET A 224 11.43 -1.46 -9.67
CA MET A 224 12.51 -2.43 -9.60
C MET A 224 12.97 -2.74 -11.02
N ASP A 225 13.80 -1.85 -11.59
CA ASP A 225 14.53 -2.22 -12.80
C ASP A 225 15.32 -3.50 -12.50
N THR A 226 15.02 -4.58 -13.22
CA THR A 226 15.65 -5.89 -13.08
C THR A 226 17.18 -5.85 -13.20
N LYS A 227 17.74 -4.77 -13.75
CA LYS A 227 19.18 -4.52 -13.88
C LYS A 227 19.81 -3.78 -12.69
N SER A 228 19.00 -3.34 -11.72
CA SER A 228 19.49 -2.55 -10.59
C SER A 228 20.01 -3.42 -9.45
N ASN A 229 21.29 -3.27 -9.10
CA ASN A 229 21.95 -3.92 -7.96
C ASN A 229 21.52 -3.30 -6.60
N LEU A 230 20.22 -3.13 -6.40
CA LEU A 230 19.69 -2.63 -5.13
C LEU A 230 19.82 -3.70 -4.05
N SER A 231 20.29 -3.30 -2.87
CA SER A 231 20.26 -4.17 -1.69
C SER A 231 18.83 -4.59 -1.36
N LEU A 232 18.67 -5.76 -0.75
CA LEU A 232 17.36 -6.28 -0.31
C LEU A 232 16.60 -5.27 0.56
N LYS A 233 17.33 -4.53 1.41
CA LYS A 233 16.78 -3.43 2.22
C LYS A 233 16.18 -2.31 1.36
N ASN A 234 16.86 -1.89 0.30
CA ASN A 234 16.37 -0.83 -0.59
C ASN A 234 15.20 -1.32 -1.44
N LYS A 235 15.22 -2.58 -1.87
CA LYS A 235 14.07 -3.22 -2.52
C LYS A 235 12.84 -3.22 -1.59
N MET A 236 13.01 -3.65 -0.33
CA MET A 236 11.95 -3.62 0.67
C MET A 236 11.37 -2.22 0.87
N ILE A 237 12.22 -1.19 0.99
CA ILE A 237 11.78 0.20 1.13
C ILE A 237 10.94 0.62 -0.08
N LEU A 238 11.44 0.41 -1.30
CA LEU A 238 10.71 0.79 -2.52
C LEU A 238 9.39 0.04 -2.68
N LEU A 239 9.36 -1.25 -2.35
CA LEU A 239 8.14 -2.05 -2.39
C LEU A 239 7.09 -1.49 -1.42
N LYS A 240 7.48 -1.22 -0.18
CA LYS A 240 6.61 -0.61 0.82
C LYS A 240 6.10 0.77 0.38
N GLU A 241 6.99 1.62 -0.13
CA GLU A 241 6.65 2.94 -0.66
C GLU A 241 5.65 2.84 -1.82
N TYR A 242 5.88 1.93 -2.76
CA TYR A 242 4.97 1.71 -3.89
C TYR A 242 3.59 1.25 -3.41
N LEU A 243 3.53 0.22 -2.57
CA LEU A 243 2.25 -0.33 -2.08
C LEU A 243 1.46 0.70 -1.29
N LYS A 244 2.12 1.45 -0.40
CA LYS A 244 1.48 2.52 0.38
C LYS A 244 0.97 3.66 -0.49
N THR A 245 1.67 3.93 -1.59
CA THR A 245 1.35 5.03 -2.48
C THR A 245 0.21 4.64 -3.42
N GLU A 246 0.27 3.48 -4.06
CA GLU A 246 -0.73 3.01 -5.04
C GLU A 246 -1.99 2.43 -4.36
N TYR A 247 -1.83 1.80 -3.19
CA TYR A 247 -2.89 1.09 -2.48
C TYR A 247 -3.07 1.64 -1.06
N SER A 248 -3.12 2.96 -0.90
CA SER A 248 -3.06 3.66 0.40
C SER A 248 -4.17 3.31 1.40
N GLU A 249 -5.29 2.74 0.94
CA GLU A 249 -6.41 2.34 1.80
C GLU A 249 -6.32 0.87 2.24
N MET A 250 -5.44 0.09 1.60
CA MET A 250 -5.30 -1.33 1.83
C MET A 250 -4.11 -1.63 2.73
N LYS A 251 -4.29 -2.64 3.56
CA LYS A 251 -3.23 -3.18 4.41
C LYS A 251 -2.71 -4.47 3.83
N PHE A 252 -1.40 -4.60 3.77
CA PHE A 252 -0.72 -5.81 3.33
C PHE A 252 -0.13 -6.54 4.54
N SER A 253 -0.16 -7.86 4.54
CA SER A 253 0.55 -8.62 5.57
C SER A 253 2.06 -8.56 5.34
N GLU A 254 2.88 -8.54 6.41
CA GLU A 254 4.33 -8.63 6.27
C GLU A 254 4.77 -9.88 5.50
N ASN A 255 4.03 -10.98 5.66
CA ASN A 255 4.28 -12.23 4.94
C ASN A 255 4.09 -12.05 3.41
N ASP A 256 3.05 -11.37 2.98
CA ASP A 256 2.81 -11.10 1.55
C ASP A 256 3.88 -10.18 0.95
N ILE A 257 4.33 -9.18 1.72
CA ILE A 257 5.44 -8.32 1.29
C ILE A 257 6.73 -9.12 1.13
N ASN A 258 7.06 -9.99 2.10
CA ASN A 258 8.25 -10.82 2.04
C ASN A 258 8.21 -11.79 0.84
N LYS A 259 7.03 -12.37 0.55
CA LYS A 259 6.83 -13.20 -0.65
C LYS A 259 7.06 -12.41 -1.93
N LEU A 260 6.45 -11.23 -2.06
CA LEU A 260 6.68 -10.35 -3.21
C LEU A 260 8.16 -10.02 -3.36
N LEU A 261 8.83 -9.68 -2.25
CA LEU A 261 10.24 -9.33 -2.24
C LEU A 261 11.14 -10.48 -2.72
N ASN A 262 10.82 -11.72 -2.38
CA ASN A 262 11.59 -12.89 -2.81
C ASN A 262 11.49 -13.14 -4.33
N ASP A 263 10.43 -12.65 -4.99
CA ASP A 263 10.25 -12.81 -6.44
C ASP A 263 10.76 -11.61 -7.27
N LEU A 264 11.26 -10.57 -6.60
CA LEU A 264 11.78 -9.33 -7.19
C LEU A 264 13.30 -9.35 -7.35
#